data_AF-A0A699U5H6-F1
#
_entry.id   AF-A0A699U5H6-F1
#
_cell.length_a   1.000
_cell.length_b   1.000
_cell.length_c   1.000
_cell.angle_alpha   90.00
_cell.angle_beta   90.00
_cell.angle_gamma   90.00
#
_symmetry.space_group_name_H-M   'P 1'
#
loop_
_entity.id
_entity.type
_entity.pdbx_description
1 polymer ?
#
loop_
_entity_poly.entity_id
_entity_poly.type
_entity_poly.pdbx_seq_one_letter_code
_entity_poly.pdbx_strand_id
1 'polypeptide(L)' 'MDLKQVEVAKAKSSIEEPLELELKDLPSHLEYAYLEGVDKLPVIIAKDLKDDENEALLKMLKSHKRAIAWKITDIK' A
#
# COMPACT_ATOMS: atom_id res chain seq x y z
N MET A 1 31.44 -8.65 32.79
CA MET A 1 31.46 -7.75 31.62
C MET A 1 30.76 -8.48 30.51
N ASP A 2 29.44 -8.37 30.56
CA ASP A 2 28.52 -9.31 29.98
C ASP A 2 28.01 -8.74 28.68
N LEU A 3 28.34 -9.44 27.60
CA LEU A 3 27.87 -9.23 26.24
C LEU A 3 26.33 -9.27 26.22
N LYS A 4 25.69 -8.10 26.16
CA LYS A 4 24.28 -7.94 25.77
C LYS A 4 24.18 -7.09 24.51
N GLN A 5 24.65 -7.67 23.42
CA GLN A 5 24.14 -7.38 22.10
C GLN A 5 23.46 -8.67 21.66
N VAL A 6 22.13 -8.64 21.53
CA VAL A 6 21.31 -9.45 20.62
C VAL A 6 19.85 -9.08 20.86
N GLU A 7 19.33 -8.38 19.84
CA GLU A 7 17.96 -8.50 19.33
C GLU A 7 16.80 -8.18 20.27
N VAL A 8 16.51 -6.88 20.37
CA VAL A 8 15.15 -6.47 20.03
C VAL A 8 15.27 -5.44 18.91
N ALA A 9 15.52 -5.94 17.70
CA ALA A 9 15.11 -5.23 16.50
C ALA A 9 13.58 -5.11 16.60
N LYS A 10 13.11 -4.07 17.28
CA LYS A 10 11.71 -3.70 17.38
C LYS A 10 11.27 -3.45 15.95
N ALA A 11 10.66 -4.48 15.37
CA ALA A 11 10.18 -4.49 14.00
C ALA A 11 9.34 -3.24 13.78
N LYS A 12 9.93 -2.33 13.00
CA LYS A 12 9.29 -1.38 12.10
C LYS A 12 7.77 -1.34 12.26
N SER A 13 7.33 -0.46 13.16
CA SER A 13 5.94 0.02 13.15
C SER A 13 5.78 0.91 11.92
N SER A 14 5.65 0.31 10.73
CA SER A 14 5.31 1.02 9.49
C SER A 14 3.79 1.26 9.37
N ILE A 15 3.09 1.38 10.50
CA ILE A 15 1.62 1.47 10.54
C ILE A 15 1.15 2.83 11.11
N GLU A 16 2.06 3.65 11.64
CA GLU A 16 1.70 4.89 12.36
C GLU A 16 2.25 6.18 11.75
N GLU A 17 3.25 6.11 10.86
CA GLU A 17 3.57 7.26 10.01
C GLU A 17 2.52 7.37 8.91
N PRO A 18 2.00 8.58 8.62
CA PRO A 18 1.08 8.76 7.52
C PRO A 18 1.77 8.23 6.28
N LEU A 19 1.02 7.51 5.45
CA LEU A 19 1.49 6.98 4.17
C LEU A 19 1.76 8.10 3.14
N GLU A 20 2.15 9.29 3.62
CA GLU A 20 2.96 10.30 2.92
C GLU A 20 4.36 9.77 2.56
N LEU A 21 4.69 8.54 3.00
CA LEU A 21 5.87 7.75 2.71
C LEU A 21 6.09 7.58 1.19
N GLU A 22 6.77 8.56 0.60
CA GLU A 22 7.41 8.53 -0.73
C GLU A 22 6.54 7.95 -1.86
N LEU A 23 5.37 8.54 -2.14
CA LEU A 23 4.75 8.31 -3.45
C LEU A 23 5.72 8.79 -4.53
N LYS A 24 6.33 7.84 -5.22
CA LYS A 24 7.27 8.13 -6.31
C LYS A 24 6.52 8.81 -7.46
N ASP A 25 7.24 9.66 -8.19
CA ASP A 25 6.76 10.17 -9.47
C ASP A 25 6.35 9.02 -10.37
N LEU A 26 5.08 9.06 -10.78
CA LEU A 26 4.52 8.10 -11.70
C LEU A 26 4.75 8.57 -13.15
N PRO A 27 4.94 7.63 -14.09
CA PRO A 27 4.79 7.91 -15.50
C PRO A 27 3.44 8.58 -15.80
N SER A 28 3.38 9.45 -16.81
CA SER A 28 2.20 10.27 -17.14
C SER A 28 0.92 9.48 -17.48
N HIS A 29 1.05 8.19 -17.78
CA HIS A 29 -0.06 7.28 -18.10
C HIS A 29 -0.62 6.56 -16.86
N LEU A 30 -0.02 6.76 -15.68
CA LEU A 30 -0.46 6.18 -14.42
C LEU A 30 -0.91 7.26 -13.44
N GLU A 31 -1.83 6.90 -12.56
CA GLU A 31 -2.40 7.76 -11.53
C GLU A 31 -2.56 6.97 -10.22
N TYR A 32 -2.44 7.68 -9.10
CA TYR A 32 -2.73 7.12 -7.78
C TYR A 32 -4.23 7.20 -7.49
N ALA A 33 -4.81 6.08 -7.10
CA ALA A 33 -6.15 6.02 -6.53
C ALA A 33 -6.10 5.38 -5.14
N TYR A 34 -7.09 5.65 -4.31
CA TYR A 34 -7.06 5.22 -2.90
C TYR A 34 -8.21 4.26 -2.60
N LEU A 35 -7.88 3.11 -2.00
CA LEU A 35 -8.88 2.10 -1.64
C LEU A 35 -9.63 2.42 -0.35
N GLU A 36 -9.07 3.22 0.56
CA GLU A 36 -9.66 3.54 1.85
C GLU A 36 -9.04 4.77 2.50
N GLY A 37 -9.89 5.75 2.84
CA GLY A 37 -9.42 7.04 3.34
C GLY A 37 -8.48 7.74 2.36
N VAL A 38 -7.90 8.85 2.78
CA VAL A 38 -6.99 9.63 1.93
C VAL A 38 -5.58 9.01 1.88
N ASP A 39 -5.21 8.18 2.87
CA ASP A 39 -3.79 7.88 3.10
C ASP A 39 -3.48 6.43 3.53
N LYS A 40 -4.39 5.45 3.40
CA LYS A 40 -4.10 4.10 3.98
C LYS A 40 -3.62 3.07 2.96
N LEU A 41 -4.11 3.13 1.72
CA LEU A 41 -3.80 2.13 0.68
C LEU A 41 -3.89 2.76 -0.74
N PRO A 42 -2.81 3.40 -1.21
CA PRO A 42 -2.69 3.86 -2.59
C PRO A 42 -2.54 2.63 -3.50
N VAL A 43 -3.26 2.67 -4.62
CA VAL A 43 -3.12 1.76 -5.74
C VAL A 43 -2.77 2.58 -6.97
N ILE A 44 -1.90 2.03 -7.81
CA ILE A 44 -1.50 2.65 -9.07
C ILE A 44 -2.43 2.10 -10.15
N ILE A 45 -3.15 2.99 -10.84
CA ILE A 45 -4.06 2.67 -11.93
C ILE A 45 -3.64 3.39 -13.20
N ALA A 46 -4.16 2.98 -14.35
CA ALA A 46 -3.96 3.72 -15.60
C ALA A 46 -4.85 4.96 -15.62
N LYS A 47 -4.29 6.09 -16.07
CA LYS A 47 -4.99 7.37 -16.18
C LYS A 47 -6.02 7.37 -17.32
N ASP A 48 -5.83 6.51 -18.31
CA ASP A 48 -6.69 6.42 -19.50
C ASP A 48 -7.95 5.55 -19.28
N LEU A 49 -8.22 5.14 -18.04
CA LEU A 49 -9.44 4.39 -17.69
C LEU A 49 -10.66 5.30 -17.72
N LYS A 50 -11.80 4.78 -18.20
CA LYS A 50 -13.08 5.48 -18.05
C LYS A 50 -13.52 5.52 -16.60
N ASP A 51 -14.28 6.54 -16.20
CA ASP A 51 -14.80 6.66 -14.83
C ASP A 51 -15.55 5.40 -14.36
N ASP A 52 -16.39 4.81 -15.22
CA ASP A 52 -17.13 3.57 -14.93
C ASP A 52 -16.20 2.38 -14.66
N GLU A 53 -15.12 2.26 -15.45
CA GLU A 53 -14.13 1.18 -15.32
C GLU A 53 -13.29 1.37 -14.06
N ASN A 54 -12.93 2.61 -13.75
CA ASN A 54 -12.19 2.99 -12.56
C ASN A 54 -13.02 2.69 -11.29
N GLU A 55 -14.30 3.07 -11.27
CA GLU A 55 -15.18 2.76 -10.13
C GLU A 55 -15.35 1.25 -9.93
N ALA A 56 -15.58 0.50 -11.01
CA ALA A 56 -15.70 -0.95 -10.97
C ALA A 56 -14.41 -1.62 -10.45
N LEU A 57 -13.25 -1.15 -10.91
CA LEU A 57 -11.94 -1.60 -10.46
C LEU A 57 -11.75 -1.32 -8.96
N LEU A 58 -11.97 -0.08 -8.52
CA LEU A 58 -11.84 0.30 -7.11
C LEU A 58 -12.79 -0.48 -6.22
N LYS A 59 -14.03 -0.73 -6.67
CA LYS A 59 -15.01 -1.55 -5.93
C LYS A 59 -14.55 -3.00 -5.80
N MET A 60 -14.05 -3.58 -6.88
CA MET A 60 -13.49 -4.94 -6.87
C MET A 60 -12.28 -5.02 -5.92
N LEU A 61 -11.35 -4.08 -6.02
CA LEU A 61 -10.16 -4.01 -5.15
C LEU A 61 -10.56 -3.80 -3.67
N LYS A 62 -11.55 -2.94 -3.40
CA LYS A 62 -12.11 -2.75 -2.04
C LYS A 62 -12.71 -4.02 -1.47
N SER A 63 -13.37 -4.84 -2.30
CA SER A 63 -13.91 -6.14 -1.87
C SER A 63 -12.84 -7.19 -1.64
N HIS A 64 -11.70 -7.11 -2.35
CA HIS A 64 -10.61 -8.07 -2.28
C HIS A 64 -9.39 -7.57 -1.48
N LYS A 65 -9.58 -6.56 -0.62
CA LYS A 65 -8.52 -5.98 0.24
C LYS A 65 -7.69 -7.03 0.98
N ARG A 66 -8.32 -8.11 1.45
CA ARG A 66 -7.62 -9.19 2.18
C ARG A 66 -6.60 -9.95 1.33
N ALA A 67 -6.86 -10.08 0.03
CA ALA A 67 -5.92 -10.70 -0.91
C ALA A 67 -4.80 -9.72 -1.31
N ILE A 68 -5.11 -8.43 -1.40
CA ILE A 68 -4.16 -7.37 -1.78
C ILE A 68 -3.23 -7.00 -0.61
N ALA A 69 -3.73 -7.09 0.62
CA ALA A 69 -2.96 -6.86 1.84
C ALA A 69 -2.01 -8.02 2.19
N TRP A 70 -1.80 -8.98 1.29
CA TRP A 70 -0.75 -10.00 1.43
C TRP A 70 0.59 -9.31 1.54
N LYS A 71 1.21 -9.45 2.71
CA LYS A 71 2.56 -8.97 2.95
C LYS A 71 3.52 -9.98 2.35
N ILE A 72 4.71 -9.53 1.97
CA ILE A 72 5.80 -10.42 1.56
C ILE A 72 6.11 -11.46 2.66
N THR A 73 5.80 -11.16 3.92
CA THR A 73 5.91 -12.09 5.06
C THR A 73 4.92 -13.25 5.03
N ASP A 74 3.85 -13.17 4.25
CA ASP A 74 2.86 -14.24 4.07
C ASP A 74 3.32 -15.27 3.02
N ILE A 75 4.41 -15.00 2.28
CA ILE A 75 5.02 -15.91 1.31
C ILE A 75 6.08 -16.75 2.03
N LYS A 76 5.95 -18.08 1.98
CA LYS A 76 6.80 -19.05 2.68
C LYS A 76 7.92 -19.58 1.79
#